data_AF-A0A366HBJ1-F1
#
_entry.id   AF-A0A366HBJ1-F1
#
_cell.length_a   1.000
_cell.length_b   1.000
_cell.length_c   1.000
_cell.angle_alpha   90.00
_cell.angle_beta   90.00
_cell.angle_gamma   90.00
#
_symmetry.space_group_name_H-M   'P 1'
#
loop_
_entity.id
_entity.type
_entity.pdbx_description
1 polymer ?
#
loop_
_entity_poly.entity_id
_entity_poly.type
_entity_poly.pdbx_seq_one_letter_code
_entity_poly.pdbx_strand_id
1 'polypeptide(L)'
;MNPEENINVPVRECFSPFDGDNDPLERGYQRSLREMRGWIDSGRIASLRKPAVLLLLLMLVGWMILDVSLFRMLLRVAVGWLVFLWETVPQIHVDGLSLVNGVVGLVVVCAVLHWLLASVFGRTAATGHRWRWRTTLSIVAVVAVMFGICVATVGLVTSIGWASSSAGKLRGSYGTPRDQNRHNASYLVSNGRHVALQEDGKLPEDLFGALAMASSLFREPFVVFFDENLEQPPQYFTWLGKGLDATGTPGDVPVAVAPHPYADGTRLVAFMDERVEECTEEEWQAALVRWRQTVMDTQIKEEVK
;
A
#
# COMPACT_ATOMS: atom_id res chain seq x y z
N MET A 1 61.56 15.54 -27.15
CA MET A 1 60.70 14.69 -26.29
C MET A 1 59.94 13.77 -27.23
N ASN A 2 60.31 12.49 -27.25
CA ASN A 2 59.84 11.47 -28.19
C ASN A 2 58.79 10.59 -27.51
N PRO A 3 57.56 10.44 -28.05
CA PRO A 3 56.55 9.56 -27.50
C PRO A 3 56.29 8.38 -28.44
N GLU A 4 57.20 7.42 -28.53
CA GLU A 4 56.93 6.12 -29.17
C GLU A 4 57.78 5.04 -28.47
N GLU A 5 57.27 4.50 -27.37
CA GLU A 5 57.79 3.26 -26.80
C GLU A 5 56.67 2.21 -26.87
N ASN A 6 56.76 1.44 -27.96
CA ASN A 6 55.81 0.41 -28.36
C ASN A 6 56.15 -0.87 -27.60
N ILE A 7 55.50 -1.08 -26.45
CA ILE A 7 55.68 -2.28 -25.62
C ILE A 7 54.91 -3.45 -26.25
N ASN A 8 55.62 -4.18 -27.11
CA ASN A 8 55.16 -5.41 -27.75
C ASN A 8 55.42 -6.58 -26.79
N VAL A 9 54.43 -6.94 -25.96
CA VAL A 9 54.52 -8.11 -25.06
C VAL A 9 54.09 -9.37 -25.83
N PRO A 10 54.97 -10.36 -26.05
CA PRO A 10 54.58 -11.61 -26.65
C PRO A 10 53.73 -12.41 -25.64
N VAL A 11 52.45 -12.57 -25.93
CA VAL A 11 51.56 -13.52 -25.24
C VAL A 11 51.92 -14.94 -25.73
N ARG A 12 53.04 -15.46 -25.21
CA ARG A 12 53.46 -16.85 -25.42
C ARG A 12 53.00 -17.71 -24.24
N GLU A 13 52.07 -18.61 -24.54
CA GLU A 13 52.03 -20.00 -24.06
C GLU A 13 52.10 -20.21 -22.52
N CYS A 14 50.97 -20.04 -21.82
CA CYS A 14 50.73 -20.63 -20.49
C CYS A 14 49.64 -21.72 -20.50
N PHE A 15 49.47 -22.43 -21.62
CA PHE A 15 48.63 -23.63 -21.67
C PHE A 15 49.54 -24.87 -21.77
N SER A 16 50.00 -25.37 -20.62
CA SER A 16 50.47 -26.75 -20.53
C SER A 16 49.26 -27.68 -20.66
N PRO A 17 49.35 -28.81 -21.39
CA PRO A 17 48.31 -29.81 -21.43
C PRO A 17 48.03 -30.30 -20.01
N PHE A 18 46.76 -30.29 -19.61
CA PHE A 18 46.33 -30.77 -18.32
C PHE A 18 46.46 -32.30 -18.30
N ASP A 19 47.49 -32.82 -17.63
CA ASP A 19 47.71 -34.25 -17.44
C ASP A 19 46.70 -34.75 -16.39
N GLY A 20 45.56 -35.25 -16.89
CA GLY A 20 44.32 -35.47 -16.12
C GLY A 20 44.32 -36.64 -15.14
N ASP A 21 45.47 -37.21 -14.76
CA ASP A 21 45.51 -38.48 -14.01
C ASP A 21 45.93 -38.35 -12.54
N ASN A 22 46.23 -37.15 -12.03
CA ASN A 22 46.73 -36.98 -10.66
C ASN A 22 46.17 -35.76 -9.91
N ASP A 23 44.91 -35.39 -10.16
CA ASP A 23 44.31 -34.26 -9.44
C ASP A 23 43.99 -34.66 -7.97
N PRO A 24 44.63 -34.03 -6.96
CA PRO A 24 44.30 -34.26 -5.56
C PRO A 24 42.81 -33.98 -5.23
N LEU A 25 42.12 -33.15 -6.01
CA LEU A 25 40.68 -32.93 -5.89
C LEU A 25 39.87 -34.19 -6.21
N GLU A 26 40.30 -34.96 -7.22
CA GLU A 26 39.61 -36.18 -7.63
C GLU A 26 39.74 -37.29 -6.57
N ARG A 27 40.89 -37.38 -5.89
CA ARG A 27 41.07 -38.29 -4.75
C ARG A 27 40.17 -37.92 -3.56
N GLY A 28 39.97 -36.63 -3.31
CA GLY A 28 39.02 -36.14 -2.31
C GLY A 28 37.59 -36.56 -2.65
N TYR A 29 37.18 -36.32 -3.90
CA TYR A 29 35.86 -36.69 -4.41
C TYR A 29 35.59 -38.20 -4.33
N GLN A 30 36.55 -39.03 -4.74
CA GLN A 30 36.45 -40.50 -4.68
C GLN A 30 36.40 -41.04 -3.25
N ARG A 31 36.99 -40.34 -2.27
CA ARG A 31 36.87 -40.69 -0.85
C ARG A 31 35.48 -40.38 -0.32
N SER A 32 34.95 -39.19 -0.60
CA SER A 32 33.59 -38.80 -0.21
C SER A 32 32.52 -39.71 -0.82
N LEU A 33 32.72 -40.16 -2.08
CA LEU A 33 31.80 -41.12 -2.71
C LEU A 33 31.80 -42.48 -2.02
N ARG A 34 32.94 -42.99 -1.57
CA ARG A 34 33.02 -44.27 -0.84
C ARG A 34 32.36 -44.20 0.54
N GLU A 35 32.55 -43.09 1.25
CA GLU A 35 31.90 -42.87 2.55
C GLU A 35 30.38 -42.74 2.41
N MET A 36 29.91 -42.04 1.37
CA MET A 36 28.49 -41.98 1.02
C MET A 36 27.92 -43.37 0.69
N ARG A 37 28.67 -44.21 -0.05
CA ARG A 37 28.22 -45.56 -0.41
C ARG A 37 28.10 -46.48 0.81
N GLY A 38 29.06 -46.42 1.74
CA GLY A 38 29.00 -47.16 3.01
C GLY A 38 27.79 -46.75 3.89
N TRP A 39 27.42 -45.47 3.86
CA TRP A 39 26.20 -44.98 4.50
C TRP A 39 24.93 -45.57 3.87
N ILE A 40 24.90 -45.69 2.54
CA ILE A 40 23.77 -46.27 1.79
C ILE A 40 23.57 -47.75 2.11
N ASP A 41 24.66 -48.52 2.18
CA ASP A 41 24.59 -49.96 2.41
C ASP A 41 24.31 -50.34 3.88
N SER A 42 24.56 -49.44 4.83
CA SER A 42 24.42 -49.68 6.28
C SER A 42 22.99 -49.90 6.81
N GLY A 43 21.97 -49.90 5.95
CA GLY A 43 20.57 -50.15 6.35
C GLY A 43 19.94 -49.09 7.25
N ARG A 44 20.69 -48.08 7.73
CA ARG A 44 20.17 -46.95 8.53
C ARG A 44 19.17 -46.08 7.76
N ILE A 45 19.20 -46.13 6.44
CA ILE A 45 18.21 -45.46 5.58
C ILE A 45 16.83 -46.11 5.72
N ALA A 46 16.75 -47.41 6.02
CA ALA A 46 15.46 -48.10 6.18
C ALA A 46 14.68 -47.66 7.42
N SER A 47 15.38 -47.27 8.51
CA SER A 47 14.72 -46.75 9.72
C SER A 47 14.31 -45.27 9.61
N LEU A 48 15.04 -44.47 8.80
CA LEU A 48 14.72 -43.06 8.53
C LEU A 48 13.59 -42.85 7.50
N ARG A 49 13.28 -43.86 6.69
CA ARG A 49 12.22 -43.78 5.67
C ARG A 49 10.82 -43.57 6.25
N LYS A 50 10.51 -44.21 7.38
CA LYS A 50 9.18 -44.12 8.01
C LYS A 50 8.86 -42.71 8.54
N PRO A 51 9.73 -42.05 9.33
CA PRO A 51 9.45 -40.68 9.79
C PRO A 51 9.50 -39.66 8.64
N ALA A 52 10.39 -39.83 7.64
CA ALA A 52 10.46 -38.93 6.49
C ALA A 52 9.18 -38.98 5.62
N VAL A 53 8.64 -40.18 5.38
CA VAL A 53 7.37 -40.35 4.64
C VAL A 53 6.20 -39.77 5.44
N LEU A 54 6.18 -39.95 6.77
CA LEU A 54 5.15 -39.36 7.63
C LEU A 54 5.20 -37.82 7.63
N LEU A 55 6.40 -37.23 7.71
CA LEU A 55 6.61 -35.78 7.63
C LEU A 55 6.19 -35.22 6.27
N LEU A 56 6.55 -35.91 5.18
CA LEU A 56 6.12 -35.53 3.82
C LEU A 56 4.60 -35.58 3.68
N LEU A 57 3.95 -36.62 4.21
CA LEU A 57 2.49 -36.75 4.21
C LEU A 57 1.81 -35.67 5.05
N LEU A 58 2.32 -35.38 6.25
CA LEU A 58 1.81 -34.28 7.09
C LEU A 58 2.01 -32.92 6.44
N MET A 59 3.13 -32.72 5.73
CA MET A 59 3.39 -31.52 4.97
C MET A 59 2.45 -31.41 3.75
N LEU A 60 2.16 -32.50 3.04
CA LEU A 60 1.20 -32.52 1.93
C LEU A 60 -0.25 -32.33 2.39
N VAL A 61 -0.64 -32.93 3.52
CA VAL A 61 -1.98 -32.75 4.11
C VAL A 61 -2.13 -31.34 4.69
N GLY A 62 -1.12 -30.85 5.40
CA GLY A 62 -1.05 -29.47 5.85
C GLY A 62 -1.09 -28.50 4.69
N TRP A 63 -0.36 -28.79 3.61
CA TRP A 63 -0.39 -28.02 2.36
C TRP A 63 -1.80 -28.04 1.77
N MET A 64 -2.46 -29.19 1.60
CA MET A 64 -3.84 -29.27 1.07
C MET A 64 -4.88 -28.52 1.91
N ILE A 65 -4.77 -28.56 3.24
CA ILE A 65 -5.68 -27.84 4.15
C ILE A 65 -5.43 -26.33 4.09
N LEU A 66 -4.16 -25.92 4.05
CA LEU A 66 -3.79 -24.53 3.78
C LEU A 66 -4.21 -24.10 2.36
N ASP A 67 -4.11 -24.99 1.38
CA ASP A 67 -4.41 -24.74 -0.04
C ASP A 67 -5.89 -24.40 -0.20
N VAL A 68 -6.81 -25.13 0.44
CA VAL A 68 -8.24 -24.78 0.30
C VAL A 68 -8.55 -23.38 0.86
N SER A 69 -7.89 -22.96 1.94
CA SER A 69 -8.12 -21.63 2.54
C SER A 69 -7.39 -20.52 1.77
N LEU A 70 -6.13 -20.73 1.41
CA LEU A 70 -5.34 -19.82 0.59
C LEU A 70 -5.93 -19.69 -0.81
N PHE A 71 -6.29 -20.80 -1.45
CA PHE A 71 -6.95 -20.81 -2.75
C PHE A 71 -8.29 -20.09 -2.70
N ARG A 72 -9.14 -20.33 -1.68
CA ARG A 72 -10.39 -19.56 -1.50
C ARG A 72 -10.12 -18.07 -1.30
N MET A 73 -9.07 -17.71 -0.55
CA MET A 73 -8.66 -16.32 -0.36
C MET A 73 -8.18 -15.69 -1.68
N LEU A 74 -7.25 -16.34 -2.39
CA LEU A 74 -6.72 -15.93 -3.68
C LEU A 74 -7.83 -15.81 -4.72
N LEU A 75 -8.78 -16.75 -4.75
CA LEU A 75 -9.94 -16.72 -5.64
C LEU A 75 -10.86 -15.54 -5.30
N ARG A 76 -11.16 -15.30 -4.01
CA ARG A 76 -11.96 -14.12 -3.60
C ARG A 76 -11.27 -12.81 -3.96
N VAL A 77 -9.96 -12.73 -3.76
CA VAL A 77 -9.16 -11.55 -4.15
C VAL A 77 -9.19 -11.39 -5.67
N ALA A 78 -8.97 -12.44 -6.44
CA ALA A 78 -9.01 -12.39 -7.91
C ALA A 78 -10.39 -11.99 -8.44
N VAL A 79 -11.47 -12.57 -7.90
CA VAL A 79 -12.85 -12.20 -8.28
C VAL A 79 -13.16 -10.76 -7.88
N GLY A 80 -12.76 -10.33 -6.67
CA GLY A 80 -12.92 -8.94 -6.23
C GLY A 80 -12.19 -7.95 -7.13
N TRP A 81 -10.97 -8.30 -7.56
CA TRP A 81 -10.21 -7.52 -8.54
C TRP A 81 -10.88 -7.48 -9.91
N LEU A 82 -11.45 -8.59 -10.39
CA LEU A 82 -12.17 -8.62 -11.66
C LEU A 82 -13.41 -7.74 -11.63
N VAL A 83 -14.20 -7.77 -10.54
CA VAL A 83 -15.35 -6.89 -10.35
C VAL A 83 -14.90 -5.43 -10.26
N PHE A 84 -13.87 -5.14 -9.46
CA PHE A 84 -13.31 -3.80 -9.36
C PHE A 84 -12.82 -3.26 -10.71
N LEU A 85 -12.08 -4.06 -11.48
CA LEU A 85 -11.64 -3.68 -12.82
C LEU A 85 -12.83 -3.49 -13.76
N TRP A 86 -13.85 -4.35 -13.70
CA TRP A 86 -15.05 -4.21 -14.51
C TRP A 86 -15.79 -2.89 -14.23
N GLU A 87 -15.85 -2.46 -12.97
CA GLU A 87 -16.47 -1.19 -12.57
C GLU A 87 -15.57 0.03 -12.85
N THR A 88 -14.26 -0.12 -12.69
CA THR A 88 -13.29 0.98 -12.76
C THR A 88 -12.83 1.26 -14.18
N VAL A 89 -12.55 0.23 -14.99
CA VAL A 89 -12.11 0.39 -16.39
C VAL A 89 -13.01 1.32 -17.22
N PRO A 90 -14.36 1.23 -17.17
CA PRO A 90 -15.21 2.15 -17.92
C PRO A 90 -15.19 3.59 -17.39
N GLN A 91 -14.73 3.83 -16.15
CA GLN A 91 -14.58 5.16 -15.58
C GLN A 91 -13.23 5.80 -15.93
N ILE A 92 -12.26 5.00 -16.41
CA ILE A 92 -10.96 5.50 -16.83
C ILE A 92 -11.15 6.34 -18.09
N HIS A 93 -11.05 7.66 -17.92
CA HIS A 93 -10.95 8.59 -19.03
C HIS A 93 -9.52 8.49 -19.58
N VAL A 94 -9.36 7.73 -20.67
CA VAL A 94 -8.07 7.63 -21.35
C VAL A 94 -7.82 8.95 -22.06
N ASP A 95 -6.95 9.78 -21.49
CA ASP A 95 -6.40 10.92 -22.20
C ASP A 95 -5.51 10.39 -23.34
N GLY A 96 -6.02 10.50 -24.57
CA GLY A 96 -5.32 10.05 -25.77
C GLY A 96 -3.95 10.70 -25.93
N LEU A 97 -3.76 11.94 -25.45
CA LEU A 97 -2.48 12.63 -25.50
C LEU A 97 -1.45 11.96 -24.59
N SER A 98 -1.84 11.65 -23.35
CA SER A 98 -1.00 10.89 -22.41
C SER A 98 -0.63 9.50 -22.95
N LEU A 99 -1.57 8.81 -23.61
CA LEU A 99 -1.29 7.51 -24.24
C LEU A 99 -0.28 7.64 -25.37
N VAL A 100 -0.46 8.62 -26.27
CA VAL A 100 0.48 8.88 -27.37
C VAL A 100 1.86 9.24 -26.84
N ASN A 101 1.96 10.11 -25.83
CA ASN A 101 3.22 10.47 -25.20
C ASN A 101 3.91 9.26 -24.57
N GLY A 102 3.15 8.35 -23.94
CA GLY A 102 3.68 7.10 -23.40
C GLY A 102 4.26 6.19 -24.48
N VAL A 103 3.53 6.01 -25.60
CA VAL A 103 4.00 5.20 -26.74
C VAL A 103 5.23 5.81 -27.39
N VAL A 104 5.23 7.13 -27.62
CA VAL A 104 6.38 7.84 -28.20
C VAL A 104 7.60 7.71 -27.28
N GLY A 105 7.43 7.92 -25.98
CA GLY A 105 8.50 7.73 -24.99
C GLY A 105 9.08 6.31 -25.01
N LEU A 106 8.22 5.29 -25.07
CA LEU A 106 8.66 3.89 -25.14
C LEU A 106 9.45 3.58 -26.42
N VAL A 107 9.01 4.10 -27.57
CA VAL A 107 9.72 3.96 -28.84
C VAL A 107 11.09 4.64 -28.80
N VAL A 108 11.16 5.87 -28.25
CA VAL A 108 12.41 6.61 -28.09
C VAL A 108 13.38 5.85 -27.19
N VAL A 109 12.92 5.36 -26.02
CA VAL A 109 13.74 4.56 -25.11
C VAL A 109 14.23 3.28 -25.77
N CYS A 110 13.37 2.57 -26.50
CA CYS A 110 13.74 1.35 -27.22
C CYS A 110 14.81 1.63 -28.29
N ALA A 111 14.67 2.74 -29.04
CA ALA A 111 15.63 3.14 -30.06
C ALA A 111 16.98 3.54 -29.48
N VAL A 112 17.00 4.33 -28.40
CA VAL A 112 18.23 4.71 -27.70
C VAL A 112 18.91 3.48 -27.10
N LEU A 113 18.16 2.58 -26.46
CA LEU A 113 18.70 1.34 -25.90
C LEU A 113 19.28 0.44 -27.00
N HIS A 114 18.57 0.30 -28.13
CA HIS A 114 19.08 -0.47 -29.26
C HIS A 114 20.40 0.10 -29.78
N TRP A 115 20.46 1.42 -29.98
CA TRP A 115 21.65 2.11 -30.46
C TRP A 115 22.83 1.93 -29.50
N LEU A 116 22.60 2.11 -28.20
CA LEU A 116 23.62 1.91 -27.17
C LEU A 116 24.14 0.47 -27.17
N LEU A 117 23.25 -0.53 -27.10
CA LEU A 117 23.66 -1.94 -27.06
C LEU A 117 24.35 -2.35 -28.38
N ALA A 118 23.83 -1.93 -29.53
CA ALA A 118 24.47 -2.20 -30.82
C ALA A 118 25.86 -1.56 -30.91
N SER A 119 26.05 -0.34 -30.37
CA SER A 119 27.34 0.34 -30.39
C SER A 119 28.38 -0.34 -29.48
N VAL A 120 27.96 -0.81 -28.30
CA VAL A 120 28.84 -1.49 -27.33
C VAL A 120 29.23 -2.87 -27.83
N PHE A 121 28.25 -3.68 -28.25
CA PHE A 121 28.52 -5.04 -28.75
C PHE A 121 29.19 -5.05 -30.12
N GLY A 122 28.97 -4.02 -30.96
CA GLY A 122 29.64 -3.88 -32.25
C GLY A 122 31.15 -3.68 -32.11
N ARG A 123 31.62 -3.12 -30.99
CA ARG A 123 33.06 -2.90 -30.73
C ARG A 123 33.76 -4.14 -30.15
N THR A 124 33.03 -5.01 -29.46
CA THR A 124 33.60 -6.16 -28.75
C THR A 124 33.47 -7.49 -29.50
N ALA A 125 32.58 -7.57 -30.49
CA ALA A 125 32.33 -8.80 -31.23
C ALA A 125 33.43 -9.11 -32.25
N ALA A 126 34.48 -9.81 -31.82
CA ALA A 126 35.48 -10.43 -32.71
C ALA A 126 34.86 -11.43 -33.71
N THR A 127 33.64 -11.92 -33.42
CA THR A 127 32.96 -12.98 -34.17
C THR A 127 31.92 -12.48 -35.19
N GLY A 128 31.85 -11.17 -35.47
CA GLY A 128 30.98 -10.61 -36.52
C GLY A 128 29.47 -10.70 -36.22
N HIS A 129 29.07 -11.03 -35.00
CA HIS A 129 27.66 -11.12 -34.65
C HIS A 129 27.04 -9.73 -34.48
N ARG A 130 26.10 -9.36 -35.38
CA ARG A 130 25.39 -8.08 -35.32
C ARG A 130 24.26 -8.12 -34.30
N TRP A 131 24.16 -7.10 -33.45
CA TRP A 131 23.07 -6.94 -32.49
C TRP A 131 21.72 -6.83 -33.22
N ARG A 132 20.74 -7.64 -32.83
CA ARG A 132 19.42 -7.73 -33.50
C ARG A 132 18.37 -6.97 -32.70
N TRP A 133 17.45 -6.30 -33.39
CA TRP A 133 16.31 -5.61 -32.78
C TRP A 133 15.45 -6.53 -31.90
N ARG A 134 15.32 -7.81 -32.29
CA ARG A 134 14.60 -8.82 -31.49
C ARG A 134 15.13 -8.93 -30.06
N THR A 135 16.45 -8.88 -29.87
CA THR A 135 17.06 -8.94 -28.54
C THR A 135 16.74 -7.69 -27.71
N THR A 136 16.72 -6.51 -28.35
CA THR A 136 16.34 -5.26 -27.64
C THR A 136 14.88 -5.29 -27.22
N LEU A 137 13.99 -5.71 -28.13
CA LEU A 137 12.56 -5.86 -27.83
C LEU A 137 12.33 -6.86 -26.68
N SER A 138 13.07 -7.98 -26.66
CA SER A 138 13.01 -8.93 -25.53
C SER A 138 13.42 -8.28 -24.21
N ILE A 139 14.50 -7.50 -24.18
CA ILE A 139 14.94 -6.80 -22.96
C ILE A 139 13.90 -5.77 -22.52
N VAL A 140 13.39 -4.95 -23.43
CA VAL A 140 12.36 -3.94 -23.14
C VAL A 140 11.08 -4.61 -22.63
N ALA A 141 10.68 -5.73 -23.22
CA ALA A 141 9.51 -6.50 -22.76
C ALA A 141 9.70 -7.03 -21.33
N VAL A 142 10.87 -7.57 -21.00
CA VAL A 142 11.19 -8.03 -19.64
C VAL A 142 11.12 -6.87 -18.64
N VAL A 143 11.71 -5.71 -18.99
CA VAL A 143 11.67 -4.52 -18.12
C VAL A 143 10.24 -4.02 -17.93
N ALA A 144 9.43 -3.98 -18.98
CA ALA A 144 8.03 -3.57 -18.91
C ALA A 144 7.20 -4.52 -18.02
N VAL A 145 7.43 -5.83 -18.12
CA VAL A 145 6.79 -6.82 -17.24
C VAL A 145 7.22 -6.62 -15.78
N MET A 146 8.52 -6.43 -15.53
CA MET A 146 9.02 -6.16 -14.18
C MET A 146 8.41 -4.88 -13.58
N PHE A 147 8.32 -3.80 -14.38
CA PHE A 147 7.66 -2.58 -13.96
C PHE A 147 6.20 -2.82 -13.60
N GLY A 148 5.45 -3.56 -14.42
CA GLY A 148 4.08 -3.96 -14.13
C GLY A 148 3.95 -4.74 -12.81
N ILE A 149 4.86 -5.68 -12.55
CA ILE A 149 4.91 -6.44 -11.29
C ILE A 149 5.15 -5.53 -10.09
N CYS A 150 6.07 -4.56 -10.20
CA CYS A 150 6.33 -3.59 -9.14
C CYS A 150 5.09 -2.74 -8.85
N VAL A 151 4.44 -2.19 -9.88
CA VAL A 151 3.21 -1.40 -9.72
C VAL A 151 2.09 -2.24 -9.09
N ALA A 152 1.91 -3.47 -9.55
CA ALA A 152 0.93 -4.39 -8.98
C ALA A 152 1.23 -4.73 -7.50
N THR A 153 2.50 -4.90 -7.16
CA THR A 153 2.93 -5.20 -5.78
C THR A 153 2.68 -4.01 -4.86
N VAL A 154 2.96 -2.78 -5.30
CA VAL A 154 2.61 -1.57 -4.55
C VAL A 154 1.10 -1.51 -4.34
N GLY A 155 0.31 -1.74 -5.38
CA GLY A 155 -1.16 -1.80 -5.27
C GLY A 155 -1.63 -2.86 -4.25
N LEU A 156 -1.03 -4.05 -4.27
CA LEU A 156 -1.33 -5.11 -3.30
C LEU A 156 -0.92 -4.72 -1.88
N VAL A 157 0.28 -4.15 -1.68
CA VAL A 157 0.75 -3.71 -0.35
C VAL A 157 -0.14 -2.61 0.20
N THR A 158 -0.54 -1.63 -0.63
CA THR A 158 -1.49 -0.59 -0.24
C THR A 158 -2.84 -1.21 0.12
N SER A 159 -3.39 -2.09 -0.72
CA SER A 159 -4.66 -2.76 -0.43
C SER A 159 -4.60 -3.65 0.80
N ILE A 160 -3.48 -4.34 1.05
CA ILE A 160 -3.25 -5.13 2.26
C ILE A 160 -3.08 -4.22 3.47
N GLY A 161 -2.41 -3.08 3.34
CA GLY A 161 -2.27 -2.08 4.40
C GLY A 161 -3.62 -1.46 4.78
N TRP A 162 -4.46 -1.17 3.78
CA TRP A 162 -5.84 -0.75 3.98
C TRP A 162 -6.67 -1.87 4.58
N ALA A 163 -6.56 -3.10 4.08
CA ALA A 163 -7.32 -4.24 4.57
C ALA A 163 -6.87 -4.66 5.98
N SER A 164 -5.59 -4.52 6.35
CA SER A 164 -5.07 -4.88 7.67
C SER A 164 -5.40 -3.80 8.70
N SER A 165 -5.26 -2.52 8.33
CA SER A 165 -5.79 -1.42 9.13
C SER A 165 -7.30 -1.57 9.29
N SER A 166 -8.04 -1.93 8.24
CA SER A 166 -9.49 -2.16 8.29
C SER A 166 -9.93 -3.47 8.94
N ALA A 167 -9.09 -4.51 8.91
CA ALA A 167 -9.38 -5.78 9.58
C ALA A 167 -9.18 -5.66 11.09
N GLY A 168 -8.24 -4.84 11.55
CA GLY A 168 -8.21 -4.39 12.94
C GLY A 168 -9.50 -3.65 13.33
N LYS A 169 -10.03 -2.83 12.41
CA LYS A 169 -11.29 -2.09 12.58
C LYS A 169 -12.55 -2.98 12.59
N LEU A 170 -12.54 -4.08 11.83
CA LEU A 170 -13.65 -5.04 11.71
C LEU A 170 -13.60 -6.19 12.74
N ARG A 171 -12.47 -6.39 13.44
CA ARG A 171 -12.23 -7.56 14.30
C ARG A 171 -11.98 -7.24 15.77
N GLY A 172 -12.30 -6.02 16.23
CA GLY A 172 -12.26 -5.64 17.65
C GLY A 172 -11.01 -4.86 18.10
N SER A 173 -10.37 -4.09 17.22
CA SER A 173 -9.20 -3.26 17.54
C SER A 173 -9.38 -1.76 17.24
N TYR A 174 -10.60 -1.29 16.99
CA TYR A 174 -11.00 -0.06 17.65
C TYR A 174 -11.37 -0.46 19.07
N GLY A 175 -11.06 0.35 20.07
CA GLY A 175 -11.39 0.03 21.45
C GLY A 175 -12.91 -0.06 21.68
N THR A 176 -13.34 0.41 22.84
CA THR A 176 -14.78 0.50 23.11
C THR A 176 -15.48 1.36 22.03
N PRO A 177 -16.81 1.24 21.81
CA PRO A 177 -17.56 2.15 20.93
C PRO A 177 -17.25 3.64 21.19
N ARG A 178 -16.87 4.00 22.42
CA ARG A 178 -16.37 5.33 22.79
C ARG A 178 -15.09 5.73 22.06
N ASP A 179 -14.10 4.85 21.99
CA ASP A 179 -12.83 5.13 21.30
C ASP A 179 -13.07 5.35 19.80
N GLN A 180 -14.00 4.60 19.22
CA GLN A 180 -14.41 4.79 17.83
C GLN A 180 -15.16 6.12 17.63
N ASN A 181 -16.06 6.49 18.53
CA ASN A 181 -16.75 7.79 18.50
C ASN A 181 -15.76 8.94 18.68
N ARG A 182 -14.76 8.82 19.55
CA ARG A 182 -13.64 9.78 19.70
C ARG A 182 -12.89 9.98 18.39
N HIS A 183 -12.52 8.88 17.74
CA HIS A 183 -11.84 8.92 16.45
C HIS A 183 -12.72 9.57 15.36
N ASN A 184 -14.00 9.18 15.28
CA ASN A 184 -14.95 9.72 14.31
C ASN A 184 -15.16 11.23 14.51
N ALA A 185 -15.27 11.68 15.76
CA ALA A 185 -15.43 13.10 16.08
C ALA A 185 -14.18 13.91 15.70
N SER A 186 -12.97 13.43 16.05
CA SER A 186 -11.71 14.08 15.66
C SER A 186 -11.54 14.13 14.14
N TYR A 187 -11.86 13.03 13.46
CA TYR A 187 -11.83 12.95 12.00
C TYR A 187 -12.80 13.93 11.34
N LEU A 188 -14.00 14.10 11.90
CA LEU A 188 -14.99 15.05 11.41
C LEU A 188 -14.45 16.49 11.46
N VAL A 189 -13.83 16.89 12.57
CA VAL A 189 -13.23 18.22 12.71
C VAL A 189 -12.09 18.42 11.73
N SER A 190 -11.17 17.46 11.66
CA SER A 190 -9.99 17.54 10.80
C SER A 190 -10.37 17.70 9.32
N ASN A 191 -11.34 16.93 8.83
CA ASN A 191 -11.81 17.08 7.45
C ASN A 191 -12.61 18.36 7.25
N GLY A 192 -13.43 18.79 8.22
CA GLY A 192 -14.12 20.07 8.14
C GLY A 192 -13.14 21.23 7.95
N ARG A 193 -12.03 21.23 8.70
CA ARG A 193 -10.95 22.21 8.55
C ARG A 193 -10.25 22.08 7.19
N HIS A 194 -10.03 20.87 6.70
CA HIS A 194 -9.44 20.67 5.37
C HIS A 194 -10.32 21.26 4.26
N VAL A 195 -11.64 21.06 4.33
CA VAL A 195 -12.60 21.68 3.41
C VAL A 195 -12.58 23.20 3.56
N ALA A 196 -12.55 23.72 4.78
CA ALA A 196 -12.47 25.17 5.01
C ALA A 196 -11.24 25.81 4.39
N LEU A 197 -10.08 25.16 4.44
CA LEU A 197 -8.86 25.65 3.79
C LEU A 197 -9.00 25.75 2.25
N GLN A 198 -9.97 25.04 1.66
CA GLN A 198 -10.31 25.13 0.23
C GLN A 198 -11.40 26.19 -0.05
N GLU A 199 -12.26 26.48 0.93
CA GLU A 199 -13.40 27.41 0.85
C GLU A 199 -13.19 28.69 1.68
N ASP A 200 -12.18 29.50 1.31
CA ASP A 200 -11.90 30.81 1.93
C ASP A 200 -11.71 30.82 3.46
N GLY A 201 -11.34 29.67 4.04
CA GLY A 201 -11.14 29.51 5.47
C GLY A 201 -12.44 29.30 6.27
N LYS A 202 -13.62 29.27 5.64
CA LYS A 202 -14.91 29.07 6.32
C LYS A 202 -15.28 27.60 6.37
N LEU A 203 -15.74 27.15 7.53
CA LEU A 203 -16.28 25.80 7.68
C LEU A 203 -17.59 25.63 6.89
N PRO A 204 -17.77 24.50 6.19
CA PRO A 204 -18.91 24.28 5.30
C PRO A 204 -20.23 24.27 6.07
N GLU A 205 -21.28 24.82 5.45
CA GLU A 205 -22.63 24.81 6.03
C GLU A 205 -23.18 23.39 6.15
N ASP A 206 -22.99 22.61 5.09
CA ASP A 206 -23.34 21.20 5.01
C ASP A 206 -22.05 20.38 4.87
N LEU A 207 -21.42 20.09 6.01
CA LEU A 207 -20.19 19.30 6.04
C LEU A 207 -20.41 17.92 5.40
N PHE A 208 -21.57 17.30 5.59
CA PHE A 208 -21.83 15.96 5.06
C PHE A 208 -21.96 15.99 3.54
N GLY A 209 -22.66 16.97 2.99
CA GLY A 209 -22.70 17.23 1.55
C GLY A 209 -21.32 17.55 0.98
N ALA A 210 -20.55 18.41 1.66
CA ALA A 210 -19.19 18.77 1.25
C ALA A 210 -18.25 17.56 1.24
N LEU A 211 -18.30 16.70 2.27
CA LEU A 211 -17.52 15.47 2.34
C LEU A 211 -17.93 14.47 1.25
N ALA A 212 -19.23 14.33 0.98
CA ALA A 212 -19.73 13.47 -0.08
C ALA A 212 -19.24 13.94 -1.47
N MET A 213 -19.17 15.26 -1.70
CA MET A 213 -18.68 15.83 -2.95
C MET A 213 -17.16 15.77 -3.08
N ALA A 214 -16.43 16.05 -1.99
CA ALA A 214 -14.97 16.03 -1.95
C ALA A 214 -14.40 14.63 -2.19
N SER A 215 -15.23 13.59 -2.16
CA SER A 215 -14.72 12.24 -2.19
C SER A 215 -15.57 11.21 -2.91
N SER A 216 -15.13 10.87 -4.13
CA SER A 216 -15.40 9.56 -4.73
C SER A 216 -14.82 8.39 -3.93
N LEU A 217 -13.96 8.67 -2.93
CA LEU A 217 -13.26 7.70 -2.11
C LEU A 217 -13.95 7.37 -0.78
N PHE A 218 -14.90 8.19 -0.30
CA PHE A 218 -15.51 7.96 1.02
C PHE A 218 -16.86 7.28 0.83
N ARG A 219 -16.83 5.98 0.53
CA ARG A 219 -17.99 5.12 0.82
C ARG A 219 -18.04 4.95 2.34
N GLU A 220 -19.02 5.60 2.97
CA GLU A 220 -19.39 5.64 4.41
C GLU A 220 -18.87 4.48 5.29
N PRO A 221 -18.29 4.74 6.49
CA PRO A 221 -19.11 4.98 7.70
C PRO A 221 -18.49 5.90 8.78
N PHE A 222 -17.54 6.77 8.45
CA PHE A 222 -16.70 7.45 9.46
C PHE A 222 -17.38 8.58 10.26
N VAL A 223 -18.64 8.91 9.98
CA VAL A 223 -19.40 9.95 10.72
C VAL A 223 -20.56 9.37 11.55
N VAL A 224 -20.60 8.05 11.66
CA VAL A 224 -21.59 7.37 12.49
C VAL A 224 -21.14 7.44 13.96
N PHE A 225 -22.03 7.95 14.81
CA PHE A 225 -21.99 7.74 16.24
C PHE A 225 -22.55 6.35 16.54
N PHE A 226 -21.71 5.50 17.11
CA PHE A 226 -22.10 4.15 17.54
C PHE A 226 -22.61 4.22 18.99
N ASP A 227 -23.85 3.83 19.20
CA ASP A 227 -24.37 3.58 20.54
C ASP A 227 -23.69 2.33 21.13
N GLU A 228 -23.53 2.28 22.44
CA GLU A 228 -23.12 1.07 23.16
C GLU A 228 -24.16 -0.05 22.98
N ASN A 229 -25.43 0.31 22.73
CA ASN A 229 -26.47 -0.60 22.30
C ASN A 229 -26.50 -0.74 20.76
N LEU A 230 -25.87 -1.81 20.26
CA LEU A 230 -25.79 -2.14 18.83
C LEU A 230 -27.15 -2.37 18.13
N GLU A 231 -28.25 -2.48 18.88
CA GLU A 231 -29.60 -2.61 18.29
C GLU A 231 -30.16 -1.27 17.82
N GLN A 232 -29.62 -0.15 18.29
CA GLN A 232 -30.06 1.17 17.84
C GLN A 232 -29.54 1.47 16.43
N PRO A 233 -30.33 2.15 15.60
CA PRO A 233 -29.86 2.58 14.29
C PRO A 233 -28.65 3.51 14.45
N PRO A 234 -27.69 3.46 13.52
CA PRO A 234 -26.54 4.36 13.52
C PRO A 234 -27.00 5.80 13.54
N GLN A 235 -26.44 6.60 14.45
CA GLN A 235 -26.76 8.02 14.58
C GLN A 235 -25.61 8.86 14.03
N TYR A 236 -25.83 10.16 13.83
CA TYR A 236 -24.81 11.05 13.29
C TYR A 236 -24.45 12.13 14.31
N PHE A 237 -23.18 12.54 14.29
CA PHE A 237 -22.75 13.74 15.01
C PHE A 237 -23.51 14.96 14.51
N THR A 238 -23.90 15.84 15.43
CA THR A 238 -24.46 17.13 15.07
C THR A 238 -23.32 18.09 14.77
N TRP A 239 -23.25 18.55 13.52
CA TRP A 239 -22.26 19.54 13.07
C TRP A 239 -22.67 20.95 13.53
N LEU A 240 -21.80 21.58 14.30
CA LEU A 240 -21.94 22.94 14.82
C LEU A 240 -21.00 23.93 14.13
N GLY A 241 -20.09 23.45 13.28
CA GLY A 241 -19.08 24.28 12.62
C GLY A 241 -19.60 25.25 11.55
N LYS A 242 -20.89 25.19 11.19
CA LYS A 242 -21.48 26.01 10.12
C LYS A 242 -21.11 27.49 10.23
N GLY A 243 -20.41 28.01 9.21
CA GLY A 243 -20.09 29.44 9.07
C GLY A 243 -18.96 29.95 9.97
N LEU A 244 -18.38 29.10 10.82
CA LEU A 244 -17.22 29.48 11.63
C LEU A 244 -15.96 29.56 10.76
N ASP A 245 -15.07 30.51 11.08
CA ASP A 245 -13.77 30.65 10.43
C ASP A 245 -12.78 29.64 11.05
N ALA A 246 -12.26 28.70 10.26
CA ALA A 246 -11.36 27.65 10.74
C ALA A 246 -10.01 28.17 11.27
N THR A 247 -9.65 29.41 10.92
CA THR A 247 -8.40 30.05 11.35
C THR A 247 -8.61 31.12 12.42
N GLY A 248 -9.76 31.81 12.39
CA GLY A 248 -10.10 32.89 13.31
C GLY A 248 -10.88 32.48 14.55
N THR A 249 -11.54 31.31 14.52
CA THR A 249 -12.34 30.81 15.65
C THR A 249 -11.45 30.28 16.77
N PRO A 250 -11.71 30.62 18.05
CA PRO A 250 -10.97 30.05 19.18
C PRO A 250 -11.01 28.52 19.20
N GLY A 251 -9.89 27.90 19.59
CA GLY A 251 -9.72 26.45 19.59
C GLY A 251 -10.71 25.69 20.48
N ASP A 252 -11.23 26.33 21.54
CA ASP A 252 -12.13 25.76 22.54
C ASP A 252 -13.63 25.85 22.17
N VAL A 253 -13.95 26.32 20.96
CA VAL A 253 -15.31 26.36 20.44
C VAL A 253 -15.70 24.95 19.93
N PRO A 254 -16.82 24.37 20.39
CA PRO A 254 -17.24 23.06 19.92
C PRO A 254 -17.77 23.15 18.50
N VAL A 255 -17.36 22.20 17.66
CA VAL A 255 -17.71 22.13 16.24
C VAL A 255 -18.50 20.87 15.89
N ALA A 256 -18.44 19.84 16.73
CA ALA A 256 -19.29 18.66 16.61
C ALA A 256 -19.67 18.11 17.98
N VAL A 257 -20.90 17.61 18.11
CA VAL A 257 -21.41 17.02 19.36
C VAL A 257 -22.11 15.70 19.10
N ALA A 258 -21.98 14.77 20.05
CA ALA A 258 -22.75 13.54 20.03
C ALA A 258 -24.25 13.83 20.16
N PRO A 259 -25.12 13.08 19.45
CA PRO A 259 -26.57 13.28 19.49
C PRO A 259 -27.18 12.99 20.87
N HIS A 260 -26.64 11.99 21.59
CA HIS A 260 -27.13 11.53 22.89
C HIS A 260 -25.97 11.24 23.85
N PRO A 261 -26.23 11.25 25.18
CA PRO A 261 -25.23 10.83 26.16
C PRO A 261 -24.98 9.32 26.11
N TYR A 262 -23.79 8.90 26.56
CA TYR A 262 -23.48 7.51 26.86
C TYR A 262 -24.29 7.00 28.06
N ALA A 263 -24.20 5.69 28.35
CA ALA A 263 -24.92 5.05 29.46
C ALA A 263 -24.58 5.64 30.84
N ASP A 264 -23.42 6.26 31.01
CA ASP A 264 -23.00 6.95 32.24
C ASP A 264 -23.44 8.43 32.31
N GLY A 265 -24.16 8.92 31.29
CA GLY A 265 -24.63 10.30 31.20
C GLY A 265 -23.63 11.29 30.58
N THR A 266 -22.40 10.88 30.28
CA THR A 266 -21.41 11.76 29.63
C THR A 266 -21.71 11.93 28.14
N ARG A 267 -21.31 13.06 27.54
CA ARG A 267 -21.47 13.35 26.10
C ARG A 267 -20.12 13.63 25.46
N LEU A 268 -19.97 13.17 24.22
CA LEU A 268 -18.76 13.47 23.45
C LEU A 268 -18.88 14.82 22.72
N VAL A 269 -17.85 15.66 22.84
CA VAL A 269 -17.74 16.96 22.19
C VAL A 269 -16.39 17.06 21.48
N ALA A 270 -16.39 17.50 20.23
CA ALA A 270 -15.18 17.83 19.49
C ALA A 270 -15.07 19.34 19.26
N PHE A 271 -13.86 19.84 19.45
CA PHE A 271 -13.53 21.27 19.45
C PHE A 271 -12.72 21.66 18.21
N MET A 272 -12.68 22.96 17.90
CA MET A 272 -12.00 23.51 16.71
C MET A 272 -10.50 23.16 16.64
N ASP A 273 -9.85 22.99 17.79
CA ASP A 273 -8.46 22.55 17.93
C ASP A 273 -8.25 21.03 17.73
N GLU A 274 -9.27 20.30 17.25
CA GLU A 274 -9.29 18.84 17.05
C GLU A 274 -9.26 18.02 18.34
N ARG A 275 -9.32 18.66 19.52
CA ARG A 275 -9.49 17.97 20.80
C ARG A 275 -10.89 17.38 20.89
N VAL A 276 -10.98 16.19 21.45
CA VAL A 276 -12.24 15.50 21.72
C VAL A 276 -12.33 15.14 23.18
N GLU A 277 -13.39 15.56 23.84
CA GLU A 277 -13.59 15.36 25.28
C GLU A 277 -14.93 14.71 25.57
N GLU A 278 -14.96 13.90 26.63
CA GLU A 278 -16.19 13.42 27.25
C GLU A 278 -16.56 14.42 28.35
N CYS A 279 -17.68 15.10 28.17
CA CYS A 279 -18.17 16.16 29.03
C CYS A 279 -19.35 15.68 29.86
N THR A 280 -19.50 16.20 31.08
CA THR A 280 -20.78 16.08 31.80
C THR A 280 -21.86 16.91 31.10
N GLU A 281 -23.13 16.75 31.51
CA GLU A 281 -24.22 17.57 30.96
C GLU A 281 -23.99 19.06 31.24
N GLU A 282 -23.47 19.45 32.41
CA GLU A 282 -23.16 20.87 32.70
C GLU A 282 -22.06 21.42 31.79
N GLU A 283 -20.99 20.65 31.59
CA GLU A 283 -19.86 21.03 30.72
C GLU A 283 -20.30 21.13 29.25
N TRP A 284 -21.15 20.20 28.81
CA TRP A 284 -21.75 20.22 27.47
C TRP A 284 -22.61 21.47 27.25
N GLN A 285 -23.48 21.82 28.21
CA GLN A 285 -24.27 23.04 28.14
C GLN A 285 -23.39 24.29 28.11
N ALA A 286 -22.33 24.33 28.94
CA ALA A 286 -21.37 25.44 28.93
C ALA A 286 -20.66 25.57 27.58
N ALA A 287 -20.27 24.45 26.95
CA ALA A 287 -19.69 24.44 25.62
C ALA A 287 -20.67 24.97 24.56
N LEU A 288 -21.94 24.59 24.62
CA LEU A 288 -22.97 25.11 23.70
C LEU A 288 -23.25 26.60 23.89
N VAL A 289 -23.14 27.13 25.11
CA VAL A 289 -23.25 28.57 25.36
C VAL A 289 -22.07 29.32 24.72
N ARG A 290 -20.83 28.81 24.87
CA ARG A 290 -19.64 29.38 24.21
C ARG A 290 -19.77 29.38 22.68
N TRP A 291 -20.26 28.29 22.10
CA TRP A 291 -20.54 28.21 20.67
C TRP A 291 -21.57 29.24 20.22
N ARG A 292 -22.71 29.35 20.92
CA ARG A 292 -23.74 30.36 20.59
C ARG A 292 -23.19 31.78 20.62
N GLN A 293 -22.42 32.13 21.66
CA GLN A 293 -21.78 33.44 21.76
C GLN A 293 -20.85 33.71 20.56
N THR A 294 -20.02 32.73 20.21
CA THR A 294 -19.09 32.83 19.07
C THR A 294 -19.82 33.04 17.75
N VAL A 295 -20.92 32.32 17.52
CA VAL A 295 -21.74 32.47 16.31
C VAL A 295 -22.38 33.86 16.25
N MET A 296 -22.94 34.36 17.36
CA MET A 296 -23.53 35.70 17.40
C MET A 296 -22.47 36.80 17.16
N ASP A 297 -21.30 36.69 17.76
CA ASP A 297 -20.19 37.62 17.55
C ASP A 297 -19.72 37.63 16.08
N THR A 298 -19.76 36.47 15.43
CA THR A 298 -19.40 36.33 14.01
C THR A 298 -20.45 37.00 13.12
N GLN A 299 -21.74 36.76 13.40
CA GLN A 299 -22.85 37.39 12.66
C GLN A 299 -22.83 38.93 12.79
N ILE A 300 -22.61 39.46 14.00
CA ILE A 300 -22.52 40.91 14.23
C ILE A 300 -21.36 41.52 13.42
N LYS A 301 -20.22 40.83 13.34
CA LYS A 301 -19.08 41.30 12.53
C LYS A 301 -19.36 41.30 11.03
N GLU A 302 -20.23 40.41 10.55
CA GLU A 302 -20.65 40.36 9.15
C GLU A 302 -21.68 41.46 8.82
N GLU A 303 -22.60 41.77 9.73
CA GLU A 303 -23.60 42.85 9.53
C GLU A 303 -23.00 44.26 9.53
N VAL A 304 -21.85 44.46 10.20
CA VAL A 304 -21.16 45.76 10.30
C VAL A 304 -20.26 46.05 9.08
N LYS A 305 -19.95 45.04 8.25
CA LYS A 305 -19.12 45.19 7.04
C LYS A 305 -19.93 45.63 5.82
#